data_AF-A0A9E3YEF7-F1
#
_entry.id   AF-A0A9E3YEF7-F1
#
_cell.length_a   1.000
_cell.length_b   1.000
_cell.length_c   1.000
_cell.angle_alpha   90.00
_cell.angle_beta   90.00
_cell.angle_gamma   90.00
#
_symmetry.space_group_name_H-M   'P 1'
#
loop_
_entity.id
_entity.type
_entity.pdbx_description
1 polymer ?
#
loop_
_entity_poly.entity_id
_entity_poly.type
_entity_poly.pdbx_seq_one_letter_code
_entity_poly.pdbx_strand_id
1 'polypeptide(L)'
;ELFHAVHRYGVRDRTLGAPVPWGLGFQVAGSFSGSFGHRAFGHDGIAGRAFCDPADGVVGVYLTNGLTRRSDHERRMSEMTDLIQEVVMPRSSSAW
;
A
#
# COMPACT_ATOMS: atom_id res chain seq x y z
N GLU A 1 -7.02 -7.59 13.38
CA GLU A 1 -6.83 -8.99 12.95
C GLU A 1 -6.20 -8.95 11.55
N LEU A 2 -5.02 -9.57 11.37
CA LEU A 2 -4.38 -9.66 10.04
C LEU A 2 -5.24 -10.51 9.09
N PHE A 3 -5.15 -10.30 7.78
CA PHE A 3 -5.80 -11.19 6.81
C PHE A 3 -5.38 -12.64 7.06
N HIS A 4 -6.36 -13.54 7.24
CA HIS A 4 -6.09 -14.96 7.51
C HIS A 4 -5.56 -15.74 6.30
N ALA A 5 -5.61 -15.16 5.09
CA ALA A 5 -5.19 -15.78 3.84
C ALA A 5 -3.95 -15.10 3.23
N VAL A 6 -2.90 -14.87 4.05
CA VAL A 6 -1.58 -14.47 3.53
C VAL A 6 -0.83 -15.73 3.09
N HIS A 7 -0.51 -15.82 1.81
CA HIS A 7 0.28 -16.88 1.22
C HIS A 7 1.77 -16.49 1.20
N ARG A 8 2.65 -17.47 1.42
CA ARG A 8 4.12 -17.29 1.37
C ARG A 8 4.66 -16.20 2.29
N TYR A 9 4.01 -15.99 3.44
CA TYR A 9 4.52 -15.11 4.49
C TYR A 9 5.95 -15.50 4.90
N GLY A 10 6.83 -14.51 5.05
CA GLY A 10 8.24 -14.71 5.40
C GLY A 10 9.12 -15.29 4.27
N VAL A 11 8.56 -15.56 3.08
CA VAL A 11 9.32 -16.04 1.92
C VAL A 11 9.65 -14.87 1.00
N ARG A 12 10.90 -14.81 0.54
CA ARG A 12 11.34 -13.81 -0.43
C ARG A 12 10.68 -14.07 -1.80
N ASP A 13 10.11 -13.02 -2.38
CA ASP A 13 9.66 -13.04 -3.76
C ASP A 13 10.87 -13.19 -4.70
N ARG A 14 10.83 -14.19 -5.59
CA ARG A 14 11.96 -14.52 -6.48
C ARG A 14 12.15 -13.50 -7.60
N THR A 15 11.07 -12.86 -8.03
CA THR A 15 11.08 -11.89 -9.13
C THR A 15 11.49 -10.52 -8.61
N LEU A 16 10.90 -10.09 -7.48
CA LEU A 16 11.14 -8.79 -6.88
C LEU A 16 12.39 -8.77 -6.00
N GLY A 17 12.86 -9.94 -5.53
CA GLY A 17 13.99 -10.03 -4.64
C GLY A 17 13.75 -9.29 -3.32
N ALA A 18 12.52 -9.33 -2.80
CA ALA A 18 12.13 -8.68 -1.55
C ALA A 18 11.12 -9.55 -0.79
N PRO A 19 11.04 -9.45 0.55
CA PRO A 19 9.98 -10.10 1.32
C PRO A 19 8.66 -9.37 1.07
N VAL A 20 7.87 -9.88 0.12
CA VAL A 20 6.57 -9.30 -0.24
C VAL A 20 5.50 -10.30 0.17
N PRO A 21 4.77 -10.07 1.28
CA PRO A 21 3.62 -10.92 1.61
C PRO A 21 2.53 -10.74 0.55
N TRP A 22 2.01 -11.88 0.06
CA TRP A 22 0.98 -11.93 -0.97
C TRP A 22 -0.30 -12.55 -0.40
N GLY A 23 -1.45 -11.94 -0.66
CA GLY A 23 -2.75 -12.57 -0.52
C GLY A 23 -3.13 -13.34 -1.80
N LEU A 24 -4.44 -13.49 -2.05
CA LEU A 24 -5.01 -14.10 -3.27
C LEU A 24 -4.86 -13.17 -4.50
N GLY A 25 -3.63 -12.84 -4.88
CA GLY A 25 -3.30 -11.94 -5.99
C GLY A 25 -3.08 -10.48 -5.60
N PHE A 26 -3.10 -10.17 -4.30
CA PHE A 26 -2.87 -8.81 -3.78
C PHE A 26 -1.58 -8.75 -2.98
N GLN A 27 -0.85 -7.65 -3.10
CA GLN A 27 0.10 -7.23 -2.07
C GLN A 27 -0.71 -6.91 -0.79
N VAL A 28 -0.19 -7.24 0.39
CA VAL A 28 -0.88 -7.00 1.68
C VAL A 28 -0.01 -6.21 2.66
N ALA A 29 -0.59 -5.65 3.71
CA ALA A 29 0.04 -4.72 4.66
C ALA A 29 1.53 -5.01 4.94
N GLY A 30 2.37 -3.99 4.75
CA GLY A 30 3.84 -4.05 4.90
C GLY A 30 4.62 -4.43 3.63
N SER A 31 3.94 -4.66 2.50
CA SER A 31 4.58 -5.02 1.22
C SER A 31 4.80 -3.87 0.24
N PHE A 32 4.19 -2.70 0.49
CA PHE A 32 4.25 -1.52 -0.36
C PHE A 32 4.55 -0.26 0.45
N SER A 33 5.16 0.73 -0.21
CA SER A 33 5.67 1.99 0.35
C SER A 33 4.56 2.95 0.83
N GLY A 34 4.81 3.71 1.90
CA GLY A 34 3.85 4.65 2.48
C GLY A 34 3.09 4.10 3.69
N SER A 35 2.31 4.97 4.32
CA SER A 35 1.55 4.68 5.54
C SER A 35 0.27 3.92 5.18
N PHE A 36 0.14 2.73 5.74
CA PHE A 36 -1.06 1.91 5.60
C PHE A 36 -1.44 1.34 6.94
N GLY A 37 -2.75 1.20 7.17
CA GLY A 37 -3.29 0.40 8.23
C GLY A 37 -2.95 -1.08 8.05
N HIS A 38 -3.03 -1.80 9.17
CA HIS A 38 -2.65 -3.22 9.27
C HIS A 38 -3.51 -4.19 8.43
N ARG A 39 -4.59 -3.68 7.80
CA ARG A 39 -5.50 -4.44 6.93
C ARG A 39 -5.47 -3.94 5.49
N ALA A 40 -4.49 -3.14 5.09
CA ALA A 40 -4.38 -2.70 3.72
C ALA A 40 -4.02 -3.86 2.77
N PHE A 41 -4.58 -3.81 1.57
CA PHE A 41 -4.23 -4.69 0.45
C PHE A 41 -4.40 -3.95 -0.89
N GLY A 42 -3.65 -4.36 -1.90
CA GLY A 42 -3.61 -3.64 -3.17
C GLY A 42 -2.60 -4.20 -4.15
N HIS A 43 -2.20 -3.37 -5.11
CA HIS A 43 -1.15 -3.70 -6.06
C HIS A 43 -0.45 -2.45 -6.60
N ASP A 44 0.87 -2.52 -6.66
CA ASP A 44 1.76 -1.58 -7.34
C ASP A 44 1.87 -1.92 -8.82
N GLY A 45 1.55 -0.96 -9.67
CA GLY A 45 1.87 -0.98 -11.09
C GLY A 45 3.10 -0.13 -11.36
N ILE A 46 3.74 -0.36 -12.50
CA ILE A 46 4.90 0.45 -12.94
C ILE A 46 4.56 1.95 -13.14
N ALA A 47 3.27 2.30 -13.17
CA ALA A 47 2.75 3.64 -13.42
C ALA A 47 1.65 4.07 -12.42
N GLY A 48 1.52 3.40 -11.28
CA GLY A 48 0.50 3.80 -10.29
C GLY A 48 0.19 2.70 -9.28
N ARG A 49 -0.83 2.91 -8.44
CA ARG A 49 -1.30 1.93 -7.45
C ARG A 49 -2.81 1.99 -7.26
N ALA A 50 -3.36 0.84 -6.90
CA ALA A 50 -4.69 0.71 -6.34
C ALA A 50 -4.60 -0.01 -5.00
N PHE A 51 -5.36 0.44 -4.00
CA PHE A 51 -5.40 -0.16 -2.68
C PHE A 51 -6.76 0.02 -2.00
N CYS A 52 -7.00 -0.83 -1.00
CA CYS A 52 -8.10 -0.75 -0.06
C CYS A 52 -7.53 -0.96 1.35
N ASP A 53 -7.94 -0.10 2.28
CA ASP A 53 -7.65 -0.23 3.70
C ASP A 53 -8.95 -0.22 4.51
N PRO A 54 -9.49 -1.41 4.83
CA PRO A 54 -10.70 -1.52 5.61
C PRO A 54 -10.54 -1.13 7.08
N ALA A 55 -9.31 -1.09 7.62
CA ALA A 55 -9.11 -0.60 8.99
C ALA A 55 -9.38 0.91 9.06
N ASP A 56 -8.99 1.59 7.99
CA ASP A 56 -9.03 3.05 7.88
C ASP A 56 -10.25 3.54 7.07
N GLY A 57 -11.03 2.62 6.50
CA GLY A 57 -12.24 2.95 5.73
C GLY A 57 -11.95 3.64 4.39
N VAL A 58 -10.74 3.45 3.84
CA VAL A 58 -10.29 4.12 2.61
C VAL A 58 -10.08 3.15 1.45
N VAL A 59 -10.43 3.60 0.25
CA VAL A 59 -10.05 2.97 -1.02
C VAL A 59 -9.42 4.04 -1.89
N GLY A 60 -8.26 3.75 -2.45
CA GLY A 60 -7.49 4.71 -3.22
C GLY A 60 -6.97 4.12 -4.52
N VAL A 61 -7.01 4.93 -5.58
CA VAL A 61 -6.34 4.64 -6.84
C VAL A 61 -5.68 5.92 -7.32
N TYR A 62 -4.40 5.82 -7.69
CA TYR A 62 -3.72 6.90 -8.38
C TYR A 62 -2.87 6.35 -9.52
N LEU A 63 -2.99 6.99 -10.68
CA LEU A 63 -2.38 6.58 -11.93
C LEU A 63 -1.59 7.75 -12.49
N THR A 64 -0.37 7.49 -12.95
CA THR A 64 0.45 8.48 -13.65
C THR A 64 0.39 8.23 -15.15
N ASN A 65 0.41 9.31 -15.93
CA ASN A 65 0.42 9.27 -17.39
C ASN A 65 1.82 9.00 -17.99
N GLY A 66 2.80 8.65 -17.16
CA GLY A 66 4.17 8.43 -17.59
C GLY A 66 4.94 7.58 -16.60
N LEU A 67 5.95 6.89 -17.14
CA LEU A 67 6.91 6.11 -16.36
C LEU A 67 8.06 7.02 -15.88
N THR A 68 8.66 6.65 -14.76
CA THR A 68 9.85 7.30 -14.23
C THR A 68 10.83 6.26 -13.72
N ARG A 69 11.98 6.69 -13.19
CA ARG A 69 12.92 5.76 -12.55
C ARG A 69 12.25 5.12 -11.35
N ARG A 70 12.56 3.86 -11.07
CA ARG A 70 11.97 3.10 -9.95
C ARG A 70 12.02 3.87 -8.63
N SER A 71 13.13 4.51 -8.30
CA SER A 71 13.26 5.30 -7.07
C SER A 71 12.32 6.51 -7.01
N ASP A 72 12.15 7.21 -8.13
CA ASP A 72 11.26 8.37 -8.20
C ASP A 72 9.79 7.92 -8.16
N HIS A 73 9.48 6.77 -8.76
CA HIS A 73 8.16 6.15 -8.69
C HIS A 73 7.82 5.76 -7.25
N GLU A 74 8.69 4.98 -6.58
CA GLU A 74 8.49 4.58 -5.18
C GLU A 74 8.32 5.76 -4.23
N ARG A 75 9.11 6.84 -4.42
CA ARG A 75 8.95 8.06 -3.62
C ARG A 75 7.56 8.68 -3.82
N ARG A 76 7.14 8.89 -5.07
CA ARG A 76 5.81 9.43 -5.38
C ARG A 76 4.70 8.56 -4.82
N MET A 77 4.88 7.25 -4.85
CA MET A 77 3.89 6.29 -4.37
C MET A 77 3.73 6.36 -2.86
N SER A 78 4.85 6.44 -2.12
CA SER A 78 4.85 6.69 -0.68
C SER A 78 4.17 8.00 -0.34
N GLU A 79 4.61 9.12 -0.95
CA GLU A 79 4.09 10.46 -0.69
C GLU A 79 2.59 10.57 -0.99
N MET A 80 2.12 10.00 -2.11
CA MET A 80 0.71 10.01 -2.47
C MET A 80 -0.13 9.17 -1.50
N THR A 81 0.36 8.00 -1.10
CA THR A 81 -0.31 7.18 -0.09
C THR A 81 -0.42 7.93 1.24
N ASP A 82 0.66 8.54 1.72
CA ASP A 82 0.67 9.30 2.97
C ASP A 82 -0.34 10.46 2.92
N LEU A 83 -0.37 11.21 1.81
CA LEU A 83 -1.33 12.31 1.62
C LEU A 83 -2.79 11.82 1.59
N ILE A 84 -3.08 10.71 0.91
CA ILE A 84 -4.45 10.14 0.89
C ILE A 84 -4.88 9.79 2.31
N GLN A 85 -3.99 9.15 3.08
CA GLN A 85 -4.29 8.78 4.45
C GLN A 85 -4.48 10.01 5.35
N GLU A 86 -3.64 11.04 5.22
CA GLU A 86 -3.79 12.30 5.98
C GLU A 86 -5.13 13.01 5.70
N VAL A 87 -5.60 13.00 4.45
CA VAL A 87 -6.87 13.62 4.06
C VAL A 87 -8.06 12.82 4.57
N VAL A 88 -8.00 11.49 4.52
CA VAL A 88 -9.11 10.60 4.89
C VAL A 88 -9.18 10.35 6.40
N MET A 89 -8.04 10.41 7.09
CA MET A 89 -7.91 10.42 8.54
C MET A 89 -7.62 11.83 9.05
N PRO A 90 -8.59 12.77 9.02
CA PRO A 90 -8.41 14.01 9.73
C PRO A 90 -8.14 13.63 11.18
N ARG A 91 -6.96 14.01 11.69
CA ARG A 91 -6.54 13.79 13.08
C ARG A 91 -7.78 13.95 13.93
N SER A 92 -8.22 12.88 14.60
CA SER A 92 -9.27 12.98 15.59
C SER A 92 -8.84 14.14 16.48
N SER A 93 -9.55 15.27 16.39
CA SER A 93 -9.44 16.33 17.36
C SER A 93 -9.74 15.63 18.67
N SER A 94 -8.71 15.41 19.48
CA SER A 94 -8.90 14.93 20.83
C SER A 94 -9.72 16.01 21.51
N ALA A 95 -11.02 15.77 21.62
CA ALA A 95 -11.73 16.17 22.82
C ALA A 95 -10.92 15.57 23.97
N TRP A 96 -10.22 16.44 24.68
CA TRP A 96 -10.05 16.55 26.14
C TRP A 96 -8.87 17.50 26.40
#